data_AF-A0A359G1U0-F1
#
_entry.id   AF-A0A359G1U0-F1
#
_cell.length_a   1.000
_cell.length_b   1.000
_cell.length_c   1.000
_cell.angle_alpha   90.00
_cell.angle_beta   90.00
_cell.angle_gamma   90.00
#
_symmetry.space_group_name_H-M   'P 1'
#
loop_
_entity.id
_entity.type
_entity.pdbx_description
1 polymer ?
#
loop_
_entity_poly.entity_id
_entity_poly.type
_entity_poly.pdbx_seq_one_letter_code
_entity_poly.pdbx_strand_id
1 'polypeptide(L)'
;MKKRKAAVAAPISTYKDSHNSALIQADTQKVRKAIVLEMLKEGMQATAMGLNVMLGANDARRWMTEVRRKTQDYIVKTYPLRDRRVVYRLVQVPAEPTLFSGQEDADHE
;
A
#
# COMPACT_ATOMS: atom_id res chain seq x y z
N MET A 1 -64.57 1.63 -17.23
CA MET A 1 -63.66 2.56 -16.51
C MET A 1 -62.29 1.90 -16.33
N LYS A 2 -61.23 2.42 -16.96
CA LYS A 2 -59.85 1.90 -16.81
C LYS A 2 -59.22 2.44 -15.52
N LYS A 3 -58.98 1.57 -14.53
CA LYS A 3 -58.22 1.93 -13.31
C LYS A 3 -56.73 2.05 -13.68
N ARG A 4 -56.23 3.28 -13.79
CA ARG A 4 -54.79 3.55 -13.93
C ARG A 4 -54.12 3.25 -12.58
N LYS A 5 -53.29 2.20 -12.52
CA LYS A 5 -52.37 1.99 -11.40
C LYS A 5 -51.30 3.07 -11.47
N ALA A 6 -51.31 4.01 -10.53
CA ALA A 6 -50.18 4.89 -10.31
C ALA A 6 -49.04 4.04 -9.72
N ALA A 7 -48.01 3.77 -10.52
CA ALA A 7 -46.76 3.23 -10.02
C ALA A 7 -46.05 4.34 -9.24
N VAL A 8 -46.23 4.36 -7.93
CA VAL A 8 -45.44 5.21 -7.03
C VAL A 8 -44.03 4.62 -6.99
N ALA A 9 -43.11 5.22 -7.74
CA ALA A 9 -41.69 4.95 -7.58
C ALA A 9 -41.27 5.45 -6.20
N ALA A 10 -41.00 4.53 -5.28
CA ALA A 10 -40.38 4.88 -4.01
C ALA A 10 -39.03 5.56 -4.30
N PRO A 11 -38.68 6.67 -3.61
CA PRO A 11 -37.38 7.28 -3.75
C PRO A 11 -36.33 6.28 -3.23
N ILE A 12 -35.55 5.73 -4.15
CA ILE A 12 -34.40 4.89 -3.82
C ILE A 12 -33.47 5.76 -2.99
N SER A 13 -33.33 5.44 -1.69
CA SER A 13 -32.51 6.20 -0.74
C SER A 13 -31.04 6.06 -1.13
N THR A 14 -30.56 6.98 -1.98
CA THR A 14 -29.17 7.09 -2.46
C THR A 14 -28.15 7.24 -1.33
N TYR A 15 -28.60 7.67 -0.15
CA TYR A 15 -27.76 7.85 1.03
C TYR A 15 -27.23 6.53 1.61
N LYS A 16 -28.08 5.49 1.72
CA LYS A 16 -27.64 4.18 2.24
C LYS A 16 -26.73 3.45 1.25
N ASP A 17 -26.97 3.66 -0.05
CA ASP A 17 -26.22 3.01 -1.12
C ASP A 17 -24.78 3.55 -1.22
N SER A 18 -24.60 4.87 -1.11
CA SER A 18 -23.27 5.50 -1.13
C SER A 18 -22.42 5.17 0.11
N HIS A 19 -23.02 5.11 1.30
CA HIS A 19 -22.30 4.72 2.52
C HIS A 19 -21.83 3.26 2.46
N ASN A 20 -22.71 2.34 2.06
CA ASN A 20 -22.36 0.93 1.90
C ASN A 20 -21.28 0.75 0.81
N SER A 21 -21.38 1.49 -0.30
CA SER A 21 -20.38 1.50 -1.36
C SER A 21 -19.00 1.97 -0.86
N ALA A 22 -18.96 3.03 -0.04
CA ALA A 22 -17.72 3.53 0.54
C ALA A 22 -17.09 2.51 1.51
N LEU A 23 -17.91 1.83 2.33
CA LEU A 23 -17.44 0.76 3.22
C LEU A 23 -16.84 -0.42 2.44
N ILE A 24 -17.55 -0.89 1.40
CA ILE A 24 -17.07 -1.98 0.54
C ILE A 24 -15.77 -1.60 -0.18
N GLN A 25 -15.65 -0.37 -0.66
CA GLN A 25 -14.41 0.12 -1.26
C GLN A 25 -13.25 0.18 -0.26
N ALA A 26 -13.51 0.61 0.98
CA ALA A 26 -12.51 0.65 2.03
C ALA A 26 -12.02 -0.75 2.41
N ASP A 27 -12.92 -1.73 2.53
CA ASP A 27 -12.56 -3.14 2.75
C ASP A 27 -11.73 -3.70 1.59
N THR A 28 -12.14 -3.40 0.36
CA THR A 28 -11.40 -3.79 -0.85
C THR A 28 -9.99 -3.19 -0.86
N GLN A 29 -9.84 -1.92 -0.49
CA GLN A 29 -8.52 -1.27 -0.40
C GLN A 29 -7.65 -1.89 0.70
N LYS A 30 -8.24 -2.26 1.84
CA LYS A 30 -7.52 -2.92 2.93
C LYS A 30 -6.95 -4.27 2.47
N VAL A 31 -7.75 -5.07 1.76
CA VAL A 31 -7.31 -6.35 1.19
C VAL A 31 -6.20 -6.12 0.15
N ARG A 32 -6.36 -5.16 -0.75
CA ARG A 32 -5.32 -4.82 -1.74
C ARG A 32 -4.01 -4.38 -1.09
N LYS A 33 -4.07 -3.53 -0.05
CA LYS A 33 -2.90 -3.11 0.72
C LYS A 33 -2.18 -4.32 1.34
N ALA A 34 -2.92 -5.27 1.90
CA ALA A 34 -2.32 -6.48 2.47
C ALA A 34 -1.62 -7.33 1.39
N ILE A 35 -2.27 -7.58 0.25
CA ILE A 35 -1.69 -8.35 -0.86
C ILE A 35 -0.41 -7.68 -1.39
N VAL A 36 -0.47 -6.37 -1.66
CA VAL A 36 0.70 -5.63 -2.16
C VAL A 36 1.84 -5.62 -1.14
N LEU A 37 1.54 -5.58 0.15
CA LEU A 37 2.57 -5.66 1.19
C LEU A 37 3.30 -7.00 1.16
N GLU A 38 2.58 -8.13 1.05
CA GLU A 38 3.21 -9.45 0.95
C GLU A 38 4.07 -9.57 -0.31
N MET A 39 3.56 -9.11 -1.46
CA MET A 39 4.34 -9.05 -2.70
C MET A 39 5.65 -8.25 -2.54
N LEU A 40 5.59 -7.10 -1.87
CA LEU A 40 6.78 -6.29 -1.60
C LEU A 40 7.78 -7.01 -0.68
N LYS A 41 7.29 -7.76 0.33
CA LYS A 41 8.14 -8.58 1.21
C LYS A 41 8.81 -9.73 0.47
N GLU A 42 8.12 -10.33 -0.50
CA GLU A 42 8.67 -11.34 -1.43
C GLU A 42 9.73 -10.76 -2.40
N GLY A 43 9.98 -9.45 -2.35
CA GLY A 43 11.02 -8.78 -3.11
C GLY A 43 10.53 -8.04 -4.36
N MET A 44 9.21 -7.93 -4.56
CA MET A 44 8.64 -7.09 -5.60
C MET A 44 9.14 -5.65 -5.46
N GLN A 45 9.41 -5.04 -6.62
CA GLN A 45 9.74 -3.63 -6.72
C GLN A 45 8.62 -2.94 -7.48
N ALA A 46 8.10 -1.85 -6.92
CA ALA A 46 6.98 -1.15 -7.53
C ALA A 46 7.23 0.36 -7.55
N THR A 47 6.84 1.01 -8.64
CA THR A 47 6.82 2.47 -8.71
C THR A 47 5.65 3.02 -7.90
N ALA A 48 5.73 4.30 -7.48
CA ALA A 48 4.58 4.97 -6.86
C ALA A 48 3.30 4.87 -7.71
N MET A 49 3.43 4.98 -9.04
CA MET A 49 2.32 4.84 -9.98
C MET A 49 1.78 3.41 -10.00
N GLY A 50 2.65 2.40 -10.05
CA GLY A 50 2.24 0.99 -10.00
C GLY A 50 1.53 0.65 -8.68
N LEU A 51 2.04 1.17 -7.56
CA LEU A 51 1.37 1.05 -6.26
C LEU A 51 -0.01 1.71 -6.28
N ASN A 52 -0.15 2.91 -6.83
CA ASN A 52 -1.46 3.57 -6.92
C ASN A 52 -2.49 2.74 -7.71
N VAL A 53 -2.06 2.11 -8.81
CA VAL A 53 -2.91 1.22 -9.60
C VAL A 53 -3.32 -0.01 -8.80
N MET A 54 -2.35 -0.69 -8.17
CA MET A 54 -2.62 -1.91 -7.39
C MET A 54 -3.50 -1.64 -6.16
N LEU A 55 -3.31 -0.51 -5.49
CA LEU A 55 -4.12 -0.09 -4.35
C LEU A 55 -5.50 0.43 -4.80
N GLY A 56 -5.64 0.90 -6.04
CA GLY A 56 -6.82 1.59 -6.53
C GLY A 56 -7.03 2.96 -5.87
N ALA A 57 -5.94 3.60 -5.42
CA ALA A 57 -5.97 4.88 -4.74
C ALA A 57 -4.69 5.66 -5.02
N ASN A 58 -4.77 6.99 -5.14
CA ASN A 58 -3.60 7.86 -5.33
C ASN A 58 -2.90 8.19 -4.01
N ASP A 59 -2.59 7.15 -3.22
CA ASP A 59 -2.13 7.27 -1.83
C ASP A 59 -0.84 6.47 -1.56
N ALA A 60 -0.15 6.00 -2.59
CA ALA A 60 1.03 5.14 -2.45
C ALA A 60 2.10 5.75 -1.54
N ARG A 61 2.39 7.06 -1.67
CA ARG A 61 3.44 7.72 -0.87
C ARG A 61 3.11 7.76 0.63
N ARG A 62 1.85 8.05 0.96
CA ARG A 62 1.37 8.01 2.34
C ARG A 62 1.38 6.58 2.87
N TRP A 63 0.89 5.64 2.08
CA TRP A 63 0.87 4.24 2.47
C TRP A 63 2.27 3.67 2.70
N MET A 64 3.26 3.99 1.86
CA MET A 64 4.66 3.59 2.09
C MET A 64 5.24 4.18 3.39
N THR A 65 4.76 5.35 3.82
CA THR A 65 5.13 5.93 5.12
C THR A 65 4.51 5.14 6.28
N GLU A 66 3.27 4.66 6.11
CA GLU A 66 2.62 3.77 7.07
C GLU A 66 3.33 2.42 7.17
N VAL A 67 3.69 1.82 6.03
CA VAL A 67 4.45 0.56 5.97
C VAL A 67 5.78 0.72 6.70
N ARG A 68 6.52 1.80 6.45
CA ARG A 68 7.78 2.11 7.15
C ARG A 68 7.61 2.20 8.68
N ARG A 69 6.45 2.66 9.17
CA ARG A 69 6.18 2.77 10.61
C ARG A 69 5.73 1.45 11.24
N LYS A 70 5.04 0.60 10.48
CA LYS A 70 4.41 -0.62 10.99
C LYS A 70 5.28 -1.86 10.86
N THR A 71 6.16 -1.89 9.86
CA THR A 71 7.00 -3.05 9.56
C THR A 71 8.39 -2.85 10.15
N GLN A 72 8.65 -3.47 11.31
CA GLN A 72 9.94 -3.36 12.01
C GLN A 72 11.02 -4.26 11.41
N ASP A 73 10.62 -5.40 10.83
CA ASP A 73 11.54 -6.38 10.26
C ASP A 73 12.00 -6.03 8.83
N TYR A 74 11.50 -4.91 8.26
CA TYR A 74 11.83 -4.51 6.89
C TYR A 74 12.12 -3.02 6.78
N ILE A 75 13.13 -2.68 5.98
CA ILE A 75 13.47 -1.32 5.59
C ILE A 75 12.87 -1.02 4.22
N VAL A 76 12.08 0.04 4.15
CA VAL A 76 11.61 0.62 2.88
C VAL A 76 12.75 1.38 2.22
N LYS A 77 13.36 0.82 1.17
CA LYS A 77 14.30 1.53 0.30
C LYS A 77 13.56 2.23 -0.84
N THR A 78 13.96 3.46 -1.12
CA THR A 78 13.41 4.29 -2.21
C THR A 78 14.53 4.61 -3.18
N TYR A 79 14.37 4.19 -4.43
CA TYR A 79 15.35 4.42 -5.49
C TYR A 79 14.80 5.46 -6.47
N PRO A 80 15.47 6.62 -6.63
CA PRO A 80 15.11 7.58 -7.66
C PRO A 80 15.48 7.03 -9.04
N LEU A 81 14.56 7.15 -9.98
CA LEU A 81 14.81 6.92 -11.40
C LEU A 81 15.21 8.24 -12.07
N ARG A 82 15.91 8.15 -13.21
CA ARG A 82 16.34 9.33 -14.00
C ARG A 82 15.19 10.27 -14.40
N ASP A 83 13.98 9.72 -14.49
CA ASP A 83 12.76 10.38 -14.94
C ASP A 83 11.87 10.89 -13.78
N ARG A 84 12.48 11.33 -12.66
CA ARG A 84 11.79 11.81 -11.43
C ARG A 84 10.83 10.83 -10.76
N ARG A 85 10.67 9.62 -11.31
CA ARG A 85 9.91 8.52 -10.71
C ARG A 85 10.70 7.89 -9.57
N VAL A 86 9.98 7.27 -8.65
CA VAL A 86 10.56 6.54 -7.52
C VAL A 86 10.10 5.09 -7.53
N VAL A 87 11.03 4.19 -7.22
CA VAL A 87 10.77 2.76 -7.02
C VAL A 87 10.93 2.44 -5.55
N TYR A 88 9.95 1.72 -4.99
CA TYR A 88 9.97 1.22 -3.63
C TYR A 88 10.33 -0.25 -3.62
N ARG A 89 11.15 -0.64 -2.64
CA ARG A 89 11.52 -2.02 -2.34
C ARG A 89 11.56 -2.22 -0.82
N LEU A 90 11.03 -3.34 -0.34
CA LEU A 90 11.27 -3.79 1.03
C LEU A 90 12.55 -4.63 1.08
N VAL A 91 13.39 -4.36 2.06
CA VAL A 91 14.60 -5.14 2.34
C VAL A 91 14.50 -5.61 3.78
N GLN A 92 14.58 -6.91 4.01
CA GLN A 92 14.53 -7.47 5.35
C GLN A 92 15.70 -6.94 6.19
N VAL A 93 15.42 -6.52 7.41
CA VAL A 93 16.44 -6.22 8.40
C VAL A 93 17.08 -7.55 8.80
N PRO A 94 18.41 -7.69 8.72
CA PRO A 94 19.05 -8.91 9.21
C PRO A 94 18.69 -9.14 10.68
N ALA A 95 18.23 -10.35 11.01
CA ALA A 95 17.81 -10.71 12.36
C ALA A 95 19.00 -10.76 13.35
N GLU A 96 20.21 -10.88 12.84
CA GLU A 96 21.42 -10.75 13.62
C GLU A 96 21.88 -9.29 13.65
N PRO A 97 22.14 -8.70 14.83
CA PRO A 97 22.96 -7.51 14.88
C PRO A 97 24.29 -7.89 14.22
N THR A 98 24.74 -7.14 13.22
CA THR A 98 26.12 -7.20 12.75
C THR A 98 27.03 -6.87 13.94
N LEU A 99 27.39 -7.91 14.69
CA LEU A 99 28.42 -7.88 15.70
C LEU A 99 29.72 -7.66 14.92
N PHE A 100 30.30 -6.46 15.06
CA PHE A 100 31.61 -6.05 14.57
C PHE A 100 31.75 -5.80 13.04
N SER A 101 31.83 -4.53 12.66
CA SER A 101 32.90 -4.11 11.75
C SER A 101 34.05 -3.54 12.60
N GLY A 102 34.69 -4.44 13.36
CA GLY A 102 36.00 -4.15 13.93
C GLY A 102 36.95 -4.02 12.75
N GLN A 103 37.28 -2.79 12.39
CA GLN A 103 38.33 -2.51 11.43
C GLN A 103 39.65 -2.83 12.15
N GLU A 104 40.08 -4.07 11.95
CA GLU A 104 41.44 -4.59 11.85
C GLU A 104 42.51 -3.72 12.53
N ASP A 105 43.06 -4.25 13.62
CA ASP A 105 44.37 -3.87 14.14
C ASP A 105 45.38 -3.90 12.99
N ALA A 106 45.70 -2.73 12.46
CA ALA A 106 46.86 -2.57 11.59
C ALA A 106 48.09 -2.63 12.50
N ASP A 107 48.64 -3.84 12.65
CA ASP A 107 50.04 -4.03 13.00
C ASP A 107 50.88 -3.16 12.06
N HIS A 108 51.51 -2.12 12.60
CA HIS A 108 52.65 -1.47 11.98
C HIS A 108 53.84 -1.60 12.94
N GLU A 109 54.79 -2.35 12.40
CA GLU A 109 56.15 -2.69 12.82
C GLU A 109 56.93 -1.53 13.48
#